data_AF-A0A7V7WMY7-F1
#
_entry.id   AF-A0A7V7WMY7-F1
#
_cell.length_a   1.000
_cell.length_b   1.000
_cell.length_c   1.000
_cell.angle_alpha   90.00
_cell.angle_beta   90.00
_cell.angle_gamma   90.00
#
_symmetry.space_group_name_H-M   'P 1'
#
loop_
_entity.id
_entity.type
_entity.pdbx_description
1 polymer ?
#
loop_
_entity_poly.entity_id
_entity_poly.type
_entity_poly.pdbx_seq_one_letter_code
_entity_poly.pdbx_strand_id
1 'polypeptide(L)'
;MGHIRGVLKLLKRETRNLVHAFLHPTFLYLVLIGNGILVAATLVVYHFEKGVNPHMKTYFDSLWWGVTTITTVGFGDTVPITAPGRWIGIGLMYTGTVLFISFTGMLVTHWLREEVEKELTPLEKEMLQELRAQVKIEHALRRIEERLDRLEKK
;
A
#
# COMPACT_ATOMS: atom_id res chain seq x y z
N MET A 1 18.20 -32.68 -16.10
CA MET A 1 16.89 -32.53 -15.40
C MET A 1 16.95 -31.79 -14.06
N GLY A 2 18.09 -31.66 -13.37
CA GLY A 2 18.19 -30.95 -12.08
C GLY A 2 18.03 -29.42 -12.14
N HIS A 3 18.53 -28.78 -13.20
CA HIS A 3 18.45 -27.31 -13.36
C HIS A 3 17.02 -26.77 -13.42
N ILE A 4 16.12 -27.46 -14.12
CA ILE A 4 14.71 -27.03 -14.28
C ILE A 4 13.97 -27.08 -12.93
N ARG A 5 14.23 -28.09 -12.10
CA ARG A 5 13.63 -28.20 -10.74
C ARG A 5 14.15 -27.11 -9.80
N GLY A 6 15.41 -26.69 -9.96
CA GLY A 6 15.99 -25.56 -9.23
C GLY A 6 15.32 -24.24 -9.59
N VAL A 7 15.17 -23.97 -10.88
CA VAL A 7 14.49 -22.76 -11.39
C VAL A 7 13.02 -22.73 -10.97
N LEU A 8 12.31 -23.86 -11.03
CA LEU A 8 10.92 -23.93 -10.55
C LEU A 8 10.80 -23.66 -9.04
N LYS A 9 11.75 -24.16 -8.23
CA LYS A 9 11.78 -23.87 -6.78
C LYS A 9 12.03 -22.39 -6.51
N LEU A 10 12.93 -21.76 -7.26
CA LEU A 10 13.22 -20.33 -7.15
C LEU A 10 12.00 -19.48 -7.55
N LEU A 11 11.39 -19.77 -8.71
CA LEU A 11 10.16 -19.11 -9.15
C LEU A 11 9.05 -19.25 -8.11
N LYS A 12 8.84 -20.46 -7.57
CA LYS A 12 7.78 -20.71 -6.58
C LYS A 12 8.03 -19.99 -5.25
N ARG A 13 9.30 -19.83 -4.85
CA ARG A 13 9.71 -19.07 -3.66
C ARG A 13 9.45 -17.58 -3.86
N GLU A 14 9.86 -17.05 -5.00
CA GLU A 14 9.72 -15.63 -5.34
C GLU A 14 8.24 -15.24 -5.47
N THR A 15 7.44 -16.07 -6.15
CA THR A 15 5.98 -15.84 -6.29
C THR A 15 5.28 -15.86 -4.94
N ARG A 16 5.71 -16.71 -3.99
CA ARG A 16 5.10 -16.79 -2.66
C ARG A 16 5.40 -15.55 -1.83
N ASN A 17 6.65 -15.08 -1.87
CA ASN A 17 7.06 -13.87 -1.14
C ASN A 17 6.37 -12.62 -1.69
N LEU A 18 6.25 -12.51 -3.02
CA LEU A 18 5.48 -11.44 -3.66
C LEU A 18 4.00 -11.48 -3.26
N VAL A 19 3.36 -12.66 -3.28
CA VAL A 19 1.96 -12.79 -2.86
C VAL A 19 1.76 -12.37 -1.40
N HIS A 20 2.69 -12.71 -0.49
CA HIS A 20 2.60 -12.25 0.91
C HIS A 20 2.80 -10.74 1.08
N ALA A 21 3.68 -10.12 0.29
CA ALA A 21 3.81 -8.68 0.27
C ALA A 21 2.52 -8.02 -0.25
N PHE A 22 1.97 -8.49 -1.38
CA PHE A 22 0.72 -7.96 -1.95
C PHE A 22 -0.51 -8.21 -1.08
N LEU A 23 -0.54 -9.28 -0.29
CA LEU A 23 -1.63 -9.58 0.66
C LEU A 23 -1.44 -8.92 2.03
N HIS A 24 -0.44 -8.02 2.18
CA HIS A 24 -0.27 -7.29 3.44
C HIS A 24 -1.55 -6.48 3.73
N PRO A 25 -2.18 -6.60 4.92
CA PRO A 25 -3.47 -6.00 5.21
C PRO A 25 -3.51 -4.48 4.97
N THR A 26 -2.42 -3.79 5.29
CA THR A 26 -2.29 -2.34 5.06
C THR A 26 -2.37 -1.97 3.58
N PHE A 27 -1.70 -2.74 2.71
CA PHE A 27 -1.72 -2.47 1.26
C PHE A 27 -3.11 -2.71 0.68
N LEU A 28 -3.76 -3.81 1.08
CA LEU A 28 -5.13 -4.09 0.66
C LEU A 28 -6.11 -3.00 1.10
N TYR A 29 -5.97 -2.50 2.34
CA TYR A 29 -6.79 -1.40 2.85
C TYR A 29 -6.58 -0.10 2.06
N LEU A 30 -5.32 0.25 1.73
CA LEU A 30 -5.01 1.42 0.90
C LEU A 30 -5.58 1.29 -0.51
N VAL A 31 -5.48 0.12 -1.12
CA VAL A 31 -6.06 -0.15 -2.44
C VAL A 31 -7.57 -0.02 -2.42
N LEU A 32 -8.24 -0.57 -1.42
CA LEU A 32 -9.71 -0.46 -1.27
C LEU A 32 -10.15 1.00 -1.11
N ILE A 33 -9.48 1.76 -0.24
CA ILE A 33 -9.74 3.20 -0.08
C ILE A 33 -9.48 3.95 -1.38
N GLY A 34 -8.34 3.71 -2.02
CA GLY A 34 -7.96 4.37 -3.27
C GLY A 34 -8.98 4.15 -4.38
N ASN A 35 -9.47 2.91 -4.55
CA ASN A 35 -10.53 2.60 -5.50
C ASN A 35 -11.88 3.22 -5.10
N GLY A 36 -12.19 3.29 -3.79
CA GLY A 36 -13.35 4.02 -3.30
C GLY A 36 -13.31 5.51 -3.63
N ILE A 37 -12.15 6.15 -3.40
CA ILE A 37 -11.90 7.55 -3.76
C ILE A 37 -12.03 7.75 -5.28
N LEU A 38 -11.47 6.85 -6.09
CA LEU A 38 -11.58 6.89 -7.54
C LEU A 38 -13.06 6.89 -8.00
N VAL A 39 -13.86 5.95 -7.50
CA VAL A 39 -15.29 5.86 -7.86
C VAL A 39 -16.04 7.11 -7.41
N ALA A 40 -15.79 7.59 -6.19
CA ALA A 40 -16.43 8.81 -5.67
C ALA A 40 -16.02 10.06 -6.47
N ALA A 41 -14.73 10.24 -6.74
CA ALA A 41 -14.19 11.38 -7.48
C ALA A 41 -14.74 11.42 -8.90
N THR A 42 -14.78 10.28 -9.60
CA THR A 42 -15.32 10.19 -10.96
C THR A 42 -16.82 10.48 -11.02
N LEU A 43 -17.58 10.06 -10.01
CA LEU A 43 -19.01 10.42 -9.89
C LEU A 43 -19.22 11.93 -9.73
N VAL A 44 -18.43 12.57 -8.85
CA VAL A 44 -18.54 14.01 -8.61
C VAL A 44 -18.08 14.80 -9.84
N VAL A 45 -16.98 14.39 -10.48
CA VAL A 45 -16.51 14.99 -11.74
C VAL A 45 -17.55 14.84 -12.83
N TYR A 46 -18.13 13.65 -13.01
CA TYR A 46 -19.23 13.44 -13.96
C TYR A 46 -20.39 14.40 -13.73
N HIS A 47 -20.77 14.62 -12.46
CA HIS A 47 -21.85 15.54 -12.12
C HIS A 47 -21.56 16.99 -12.58
N PHE A 48 -20.33 17.47 -12.43
CA PHE A 48 -19.95 18.82 -12.86
C PHE A 48 -19.70 18.94 -14.36
N GLU A 49 -19.21 17.89 -15.00
CA GLU A 49 -18.82 17.92 -16.42
C GLU A 49 -20.00 17.61 -17.36
N LYS A 50 -21.03 16.92 -16.87
CA LYS A 50 -22.19 16.52 -17.67
C LYS A 50 -22.90 17.75 -18.25
N GLY A 51 -23.04 17.77 -19.58
CA GLY A 51 -23.74 18.83 -20.31
C GLY A 51 -22.88 20.03 -20.68
N VAL A 52 -21.66 20.13 -20.16
CA VAL A 52 -20.69 21.19 -20.51
C VAL A 52 -19.50 20.61 -21.28
N ASN A 53 -19.06 19.42 -20.91
CA ASN A 53 -17.91 18.75 -21.51
C ASN A 53 -18.35 17.83 -22.67
N PRO A 54 -17.97 18.14 -23.93
CA PRO A 54 -18.34 17.29 -25.07
C PRO A 54 -17.62 15.93 -25.08
N HIS A 55 -16.51 15.79 -24.34
CA HIS A 55 -15.73 14.55 -24.24
C HIS A 55 -16.13 13.66 -23.07
N MET A 56 -16.94 14.17 -22.11
CA MET A 56 -17.38 13.42 -20.93
C MET A 56 -18.91 13.37 -20.86
N LYS A 57 -19.53 12.49 -21.67
CA LYS A 57 -20.99 12.43 -21.84
C LYS A 57 -21.63 11.42 -20.89
N THR A 58 -20.94 10.32 -20.64
CA THR A 58 -21.39 9.22 -19.80
C THR A 58 -20.55 9.11 -18.54
N TYR A 59 -21.08 8.44 -17.52
CA TYR A 59 -20.28 8.13 -16.34
C TYR A 59 -19.06 7.28 -16.68
N PHE A 60 -19.17 6.39 -17.68
CA PHE A 60 -18.05 5.54 -18.09
C PHE A 60 -16.88 6.37 -18.63
N ASP A 61 -17.14 7.48 -19.34
CA ASP A 61 -16.09 8.40 -19.82
C ASP A 61 -15.33 9.04 -18.63
N SER A 62 -16.07 9.42 -17.57
CA SER A 62 -15.48 9.95 -16.35
C SER A 62 -14.66 8.90 -15.59
N LEU A 63 -15.13 7.65 -15.56
CA LEU A 63 -14.45 6.54 -14.92
C LEU A 63 -13.16 6.17 -15.67
N TRP A 64 -13.22 6.14 -17.00
CA TRP A 64 -12.07 5.95 -17.88
C TRP A 64 -11.00 7.03 -17.63
N TRP A 65 -11.41 8.30 -17.60
CA TRP A 65 -10.50 9.40 -17.24
C TRP A 65 -9.91 9.20 -15.84
N GLY A 66 -10.73 8.83 -14.85
CA GLY A 66 -10.26 8.62 -13.49
C GLY A 66 -9.23 7.49 -13.40
N VAL A 67 -9.49 6.34 -14.03
CA VAL A 67 -8.60 5.17 -14.06
C VAL A 67 -7.27 5.53 -14.72
N THR A 68 -7.31 6.18 -15.88
CA THR A 68 -6.09 6.59 -16.60
C THR A 68 -5.31 7.66 -15.84
N THR A 69 -5.98 8.53 -15.07
CA THR A 69 -5.36 9.57 -14.25
C THR A 69 -4.71 9.02 -12.99
N ILE A 70 -5.42 8.18 -12.21
CA ILE A 70 -4.89 7.63 -10.95
C ILE A 70 -3.73 6.66 -11.19
N THR A 71 -3.70 6.01 -12.37
CA THR A 71 -2.60 5.15 -12.81
C THR A 71 -1.49 5.92 -13.53
N THR A 72 -1.60 7.25 -13.62
CA THR A 72 -0.63 8.15 -14.29
C THR A 72 -0.42 7.91 -15.79
N VAL A 73 -1.32 7.16 -16.44
CA VAL A 73 -1.27 6.92 -17.90
C VAL A 73 -1.66 8.19 -18.66
N GLY A 74 -2.81 8.78 -18.31
CA GLY A 74 -3.25 10.10 -18.78
C GLY A 74 -3.25 10.31 -20.30
N PHE A 75 -4.08 9.57 -21.06
CA PHE A 75 -4.16 9.72 -22.52
C PHE A 75 -4.55 11.13 -23.01
N GLY A 76 -5.27 11.89 -22.18
CA GLY A 76 -5.67 13.28 -22.50
C GLY A 76 -6.84 13.41 -23.48
N ASP A 77 -7.45 12.30 -23.88
CA ASP A 77 -8.64 12.20 -24.73
C ASP A 77 -9.91 12.71 -24.04
N THR A 78 -10.01 12.50 -22.74
CA THR A 78 -11.10 12.98 -21.89
C THR A 78 -10.49 13.64 -20.66
N VAL A 79 -10.80 14.91 -20.39
CA VAL A 79 -10.32 15.65 -19.21
C VAL A 79 -11.38 16.59 -18.65
N PRO A 80 -11.44 16.82 -17.33
CA PRO A 80 -12.34 17.81 -16.73
C PRO A 80 -12.01 19.23 -17.19
N ILE A 81 -13.01 19.95 -17.68
CA ILE A 81 -12.87 21.35 -18.13
C ILE A 81 -13.41 22.34 -17.10
N THR A 82 -14.25 21.90 -16.17
CA THR A 82 -14.79 22.73 -15.10
C THR A 82 -13.78 22.95 -13.98
N ALA A 83 -13.82 24.14 -13.36
CA ALA A 83 -12.98 24.44 -12.20
C ALA A 83 -13.10 23.42 -11.04
N PRO A 84 -14.32 23.04 -10.57
CA PRO A 84 -14.44 22.01 -9.53
C PRO A 84 -13.93 20.64 -10.00
N GLY A 85 -14.19 20.25 -11.24
CA GLY A 85 -13.70 18.99 -11.80
C GLY A 85 -12.17 18.90 -11.80
N ARG A 86 -11.49 20.01 -12.12
CA ARG A 86 -10.02 20.10 -12.09
C ARG A 86 -9.45 19.99 -10.68
N TRP A 87 -10.05 20.65 -9.69
CA TRP A 87 -9.61 20.53 -8.30
C TRP A 87 -9.72 19.11 -7.77
N ILE A 88 -10.80 18.41 -8.10
CA ILE A 88 -10.98 17.00 -7.76
C ILE A 88 -9.93 16.14 -8.49
N GLY A 89 -9.67 16.42 -9.77
CA GLY A 89 -8.63 15.76 -10.54
C GLY A 89 -7.23 15.88 -9.93
N ILE A 90 -6.87 17.06 -9.42
CA ILE A 90 -5.61 17.26 -8.70
C ILE A 90 -5.53 16.35 -7.46
N GLY A 91 -6.60 16.27 -6.67
CA GLY A 91 -6.67 15.35 -5.53
C GLY A 91 -6.56 13.87 -5.94
N LEU A 92 -7.17 13.50 -7.06
CA LEU A 92 -7.09 12.14 -7.60
C LEU A 92 -5.67 11.77 -8.04
N MET A 93 -4.93 12.70 -8.65
CA MET A 93 -3.53 12.50 -9.02
C MET A 93 -2.66 12.22 -7.79
N TYR A 94 -2.78 13.02 -6.73
CA TYR A 94 -2.05 12.78 -5.48
C TYR A 94 -2.41 11.45 -4.82
N THR A 95 -3.68 11.05 -4.89
CA THR A 95 -4.12 9.73 -4.41
C THR A 95 -3.37 8.60 -5.13
N GLY A 96 -3.26 8.68 -6.46
CA GLY A 96 -2.46 7.75 -7.26
C GLY A 96 -0.99 7.72 -6.86
N THR A 97 -0.38 8.90 -6.66
CA THR A 97 1.02 9.02 -6.21
C THR A 97 1.25 8.37 -4.85
N VAL A 98 0.37 8.59 -3.87
CA VAL A 98 0.48 7.99 -2.53
C VAL A 98 0.37 6.46 -2.60
N LEU A 99 -0.54 5.93 -3.42
CA LEU A 99 -0.65 4.48 -3.64
C LEU A 99 0.63 3.91 -4.25
N PHE A 100 1.20 4.58 -5.25
CA PHE A 100 2.43 4.16 -5.90
C PHE A 100 3.64 4.20 -4.95
N ILE A 101 3.78 5.25 -4.14
CA ILE A 101 4.83 5.36 -3.11
C ILE A 101 4.68 4.25 -2.07
N SER A 102 3.44 4.01 -1.61
CA SER A 102 3.17 2.96 -0.62
C SER A 102 3.53 1.57 -1.16
N PHE A 103 3.23 1.31 -2.43
CA PHE A 103 3.60 0.08 -3.13
C PHE A 103 5.13 -0.10 -3.17
N THR A 104 5.86 0.92 -3.63
CA THR A 104 7.32 0.89 -3.69
C THR A 104 7.95 0.73 -2.31
N GLY A 105 7.47 1.47 -1.30
CA GLY A 105 7.95 1.39 0.07
C GLY A 105 7.80 0.00 0.68
N MET A 106 6.70 -0.69 0.37
CA MET A 106 6.48 -2.07 0.79
C MET A 106 7.49 -3.04 0.16
N LEU A 107 7.77 -2.92 -1.14
CA LEU A 107 8.77 -3.74 -1.82
C LEU A 107 10.17 -3.50 -1.25
N VAL A 108 10.53 -2.22 -1.09
CA VAL A 108 11.83 -1.82 -0.52
C VAL A 108 11.98 -2.36 0.89
N THR A 109 10.95 -2.26 1.74
CA THR A 109 11.01 -2.78 3.12
C THR A 109 11.23 -4.30 3.14
N HIS A 110 10.62 -5.02 2.20
CA HIS A 110 10.80 -6.47 2.10
C HIS A 110 12.24 -6.83 1.71
N TRP A 111 12.79 -6.18 0.68
CA TRP A 111 14.15 -6.44 0.21
C TRP A 111 15.22 -5.94 1.19
N LEU A 112 15.04 -4.74 1.73
CA LEU A 112 15.97 -4.13 2.67
C LEU A 112 16.11 -4.97 3.95
N ARG A 113 15.02 -5.60 4.42
CA ARG A 113 15.06 -6.48 5.59
C ARG A 113 16.00 -7.66 5.38
N GLU A 114 15.98 -8.27 4.20
CA GLU A 114 16.87 -9.39 3.88
C GLU A 114 18.33 -8.95 3.75
N GLU A 115 18.57 -7.74 3.24
CA GLU A 115 19.92 -7.24 3.03
C GLU A 115 20.58 -6.77 4.33
N VAL A 116 19.85 -6.01 5.16
CA VAL A 116 20.32 -5.60 6.49
C VAL A 116 20.67 -6.83 7.34
N GLU A 117 19.88 -7.90 7.29
CA GLU A 117 20.16 -9.11 8.09
C GLU A 117 21.44 -9.85 7.67
N LYS A 118 21.87 -9.71 6.41
CA LYS A 118 23.13 -10.27 5.91
C LYS A 118 24.33 -9.43 6.28
N GLU A 119 24.21 -8.10 6.23
CA GLU A 119 25.33 -7.19 6.49
C GLU A 119 25.66 -7.01 7.97
N LEU A 120 24.73 -7.34 8.88
CA LEU A 120 25.00 -7.28 10.33
C LEU A 120 26.19 -8.16 10.72
N THR A 121 27.16 -7.57 11.40
CA THR A 121 28.29 -8.26 12.01
C THR A 121 27.82 -9.23 13.11
N PRO A 122 28.62 -10.26 13.45
CA PRO A 122 28.26 -11.18 14.54
C PRO A 122 27.96 -10.47 15.86
N LEU A 123 28.72 -9.41 16.18
CA LEU A 123 28.53 -8.59 17.37
C LEU A 123 27.19 -7.84 17.34
N GLU A 124 26.83 -7.23 16.22
CA GLU A 124 25.53 -6.54 16.09
C GLU A 124 24.35 -7.51 16.17
N LYS A 125 24.49 -8.74 15.66
CA LYS A 125 23.47 -9.78 15.81
C LYS A 125 23.29 -10.19 17.28
N GLU A 126 24.38 -10.30 18.03
CA GLU A 126 24.35 -10.61 19.47
C GLU A 126 23.69 -9.47 20.26
N MET A 127 24.10 -8.22 20.03
CA MET A 127 23.49 -7.03 20.64
C MET A 127 21.98 -6.92 20.33
N LEU A 128 21.57 -7.24 19.09
CA LEU A 128 20.15 -7.26 18.72
C LEU A 128 19.38 -8.37 19.43
N GLN A 129 20.01 -9.52 19.67
CA GLN A 129 19.39 -10.62 20.43
C GLN A 129 19.21 -10.23 21.89
N GLU A 130 20.23 -9.61 22.50
CA GLU A 130 20.14 -9.10 23.87
C GLU A 130 19.05 -8.04 24.00
N LEU A 131 19.01 -7.05 23.09
CA LEU A 131 17.98 -6.02 23.08
C LEU A 131 16.57 -6.63 22.94
N ARG A 132 16.39 -7.61 22.05
CA ARG A 132 15.11 -8.33 21.91
C ARG A 132 14.74 -9.13 23.16
N ALA A 133 15.71 -9.67 23.88
CA ALA A 133 15.47 -10.36 25.14
C ALA A 133 15.03 -9.38 26.23
N GLN A 134 15.67 -8.22 26.33
CA GLN A 134 15.28 -7.16 27.28
C GLN A 134 13.85 -6.65 27.03
N VAL A 135 13.50 -6.35 25.78
CA VAL A 135 12.13 -5.91 25.41
C VAL A 135 11.08 -6.97 25.76
N LYS A 136 11.38 -8.27 25.55
CA LYS A 136 10.48 -9.36 25.94
C LYS A 136 10.26 -9.42 27.46
N ILE A 137 11.32 -9.22 28.24
CA ILE A 137 11.24 -9.21 29.71
C ILE A 137 10.38 -8.03 30.17
N GLU A 138 10.61 -6.84 29.62
CA GLU A 138 9.80 -5.65 29.95
C GLU A 138 8.31 -5.88 29.66
N HIS A 139 7.98 -6.44 28.49
CA HIS A 139 6.59 -6.78 28.16
C HIS A 139 5.99 -7.88 29.05
N ALA A 140 6.80 -8.81 29.56
CA ALA A 140 6.34 -9.82 30.51
C ALA A 140 6.05 -9.20 31.88
N LEU A 141 6.91 -8.28 32.35
CA LEU A 141 6.71 -7.54 33.60
C LEU A 141 5.44 -6.69 33.55
N ARG A 142 5.24 -5.90 32.49
CA ARG A 142 4.00 -5.13 32.31
C ARG A 142 2.76 -6.02 32.36
N ARG A 143 2.82 -7.22 31.76
CA ARG A 143 1.71 -8.19 31.83
C ARG A 143 1.46 -8.72 33.24
N ILE A 144 2.49 -8.84 34.08
CA ILE A 144 2.34 -9.27 35.47
C ILE A 144 1.73 -8.12 36.29
N GLU A 145 2.23 -6.91 36.14
CA GLU A 145 1.72 -5.71 36.81
C GLU A 145 0.22 -5.49 36.52
N GLU A 146 -0.18 -5.56 35.25
CA GLU A 146 -1.60 -5.50 34.85
C GLU A 146 -2.46 -6.64 35.42
N ARG A 147 -1.88 -7.79 35.76
CA ARG A 147 -2.61 -8.89 36.40
C ARG A 147 -2.74 -8.67 37.91
N LEU A 148 -1.70 -8.15 38.55
CA LEU A 148 -1.72 -7.80 39.97
C LEU A 148 -2.74 -6.69 40.25
N ASP A 149 -2.75 -5.62 39.46
CA ASP A 149 -3.73 -4.54 39.55
C ASP A 149 -5.18 -5.02 39.43
N ARG A 150 -5.41 -6.07 38.62
CA ARG A 150 -6.73 -6.69 38.46
C ARG A 150 -7.15 -7.57 39.63
N LEU A 151 -6.18 -8.12 40.36
CA LEU A 151 -6.43 -8.91 41.57
C LEU A 151 -6.64 -8.02 42.80
N GLU A 152 -5.91 -6.90 42.89
CA GLU A 152 -6.08 -5.95 44.00
C GLU A 152 -7.39 -5.16 43.95
N LYS A 153 -7.98 -4.98 42.75
CA LYS A 153 -9.28 -4.31 42.58
C LYS A 153 -10.51 -5.22 42.77
N LYS A 154 -10.32 -6.49 43.14
CA LYS A 154 -11.38 -7.47 43.41
C LYS A 154 -11.51 -7.73 44.90
#